data_AF-A0A101ELG3-F1
#
_entry.id   AF-A0A101ELG3-F1
#
_cell.length_a   1.000
_cell.length_b   1.000
_cell.length_c   1.000
_cell.angle_alpha   90.00
_cell.angle_beta   90.00
_cell.angle_gamma   90.00
#
_symmetry.space_group_name_H-M   'P 1'
#
loop_
_entity.id
_entity.type
_entity.pdbx_description
1 polymer ?
#
loop_
_entity_poly.entity_id
_entity_poly.type
_entity_poly.pdbx_seq_one_letter_code
_entity_poly.pdbx_strand_id
1 'polypeptide(L)'
;MGPPIIPGLFAAMGFMAVLVILIALIIAGFFLMIGAKFAGIEDVTLGKSMIAVVGGGILALLIGWIPAIGWILGIIAYIWVIKTVFNTDWGKAAIAWLMTIVVEIIVMFAFMVLLGISVALF
;
A
#
# COMPACT_ATOMS: atom_id res chain seq x y z
N MET A 1 -37.08 -16.74 2.51
CA MET A 1 -36.16 -17.31 3.52
C MET A 1 -34.76 -16.90 3.09
N GLY A 2 -34.06 -16.08 3.88
CA GLY A 2 -32.70 -15.65 3.53
C GLY A 2 -31.70 -16.81 3.59
N PRO A 3 -30.54 -16.70 2.92
CA PRO A 3 -29.52 -17.74 3.00
C PRO A 3 -29.13 -17.99 4.47
N PRO A 4 -28.92 -19.25 4.88
CA PRO A 4 -28.54 -19.56 6.24
C PRO A 4 -27.21 -18.87 6.59
N ILE A 5 -27.22 -18.01 7.61
CA ILE A 5 -26.00 -17.44 8.17
C ILE A 5 -25.28 -18.59 8.87
N ILE A 6 -24.17 -19.06 8.29
CA ILE A 6 -23.31 -20.09 8.88
C ILE A 6 -22.23 -19.35 9.69
N PRO A 7 -22.31 -19.26 11.03
CA PRO A 7 -21.38 -18.42 11.80
C PRO A 7 -19.90 -18.80 11.60
N GLY A 8 -19.63 -20.09 11.39
CA GLY A 8 -18.28 -20.59 11.06
C GLY A 8 -17.73 -20.08 9.72
N LEU A 9 -18.58 -19.86 8.72
CA LEU A 9 -18.16 -19.29 7.43
C LEU A 9 -17.77 -17.82 7.58
N PHE A 10 -18.56 -17.03 8.32
CA PHE A 10 -18.24 -15.62 8.57
C PHE A 10 -16.96 -15.45 9.39
N ALA A 11 -16.74 -16.29 10.40
CA ALA A 11 -15.49 -16.29 11.16
C ALA A 11 -14.28 -16.64 10.29
N ALA A 12 -14.39 -17.67 9.43
CA ALA A 12 -13.34 -18.04 8.50
C ALA A 12 -13.03 -16.93 7.48
N MET A 13 -14.06 -16.28 6.93
CA MET A 13 -13.89 -15.13 6.02
C MET A 13 -13.20 -13.95 6.70
N GLY A 14 -13.59 -13.62 7.94
CA GLY A 14 -12.95 -12.55 8.71
C GLY A 14 -11.47 -12.83 8.98
N PHE A 15 -11.14 -14.06 9.37
CA PHE A 15 -9.75 -14.48 9.57
C PHE A 15 -8.92 -14.42 8.28
N MET A 16 -9.49 -14.90 7.16
CA MET A 16 -8.85 -14.82 5.85
C MET A 16 -8.61 -13.37 5.42
N ALA A 17 -9.55 -12.46 5.67
CA ALA A 17 -9.37 -11.05 5.34
C ALA A 17 -8.19 -10.42 6.09
N VAL A 18 -8.02 -10.73 7.39
CA VAL A 18 -6.87 -10.27 8.17
C VAL A 18 -5.56 -10.82 7.61
N LEU A 19 -5.51 -12.11 7.27
CA LEU A 19 -4.31 -12.72 6.67
C LEU A 19 -3.94 -12.05 5.33
N VAL A 20 -4.93 -11.81 4.46
CA VAL A 20 -4.71 -11.12 3.18
C VAL A 20 -4.16 -9.72 3.41
N ILE A 21 -4.69 -8.96 4.37
CA ILE A 21 -4.18 -7.63 4.71
C ILE A 21 -2.72 -7.70 5.20
N LEU A 22 -2.38 -8.64 6.08
CA LEU A 22 -1.01 -8.80 6.59
C LEU A 22 -0.03 -9.14 5.47
N ILE A 23 -0.39 -10.04 4.57
CA ILE A 23 0.42 -10.39 3.40
C ILE A 23 0.57 -9.18 2.46
N ALA A 24 -0.53 -8.48 2.19
CA ALA A 24 -0.53 -7.28 1.35
C ALA A 24 0.37 -6.19 1.92
N LEU A 25 0.38 -5.97 3.24
CA LEU A 25 1.28 -5.03 3.89
C LEU A 25 2.75 -5.39 3.68
N ILE A 26 3.10 -6.68 3.80
CA ILE A 26 4.48 -7.17 3.56
C ILE A 26 4.91 -6.89 2.12
N ILE A 27 4.02 -7.21 1.18
CA ILE A 27 4.24 -6.98 -0.25
C ILE A 27 4.40 -5.48 -0.55
N ALA A 28 3.51 -4.64 -0.01
CA ALA A 28 3.58 -3.19 -0.17
C ALA A 28 4.87 -2.61 0.42
N GLY A 29 5.27 -3.05 1.61
CA GLY A 29 6.55 -2.65 2.22
C GLY A 29 7.75 -3.08 1.38
N PHE A 30 7.71 -4.26 0.77
CA PHE A 30 8.76 -4.71 -0.14
C PHE A 30 8.86 -3.82 -1.40
N PHE A 31 7.74 -3.41 -1.98
CA PHE A 31 7.76 -2.52 -3.15
C PHE A 31 8.18 -1.10 -2.81
N LEU A 32 7.76 -0.58 -1.65
CA LEU A 32 8.28 0.71 -1.17
C LEU A 32 9.78 0.64 -0.91
N MET A 33 10.30 -0.47 -0.38
CA MET A 33 11.73 -0.69 -0.21
C MET A 33 12.48 -0.60 -1.55
N ILE A 34 11.94 -1.22 -2.59
CA ILE A 34 12.51 -1.15 -3.95
C ILE A 34 12.45 0.28 -4.47
N GLY A 35 11.29 0.95 -4.38
CA GLY A 35 11.12 2.33 -4.81
C GLY A 35 12.06 3.30 -4.08
N ALA A 36 12.27 3.11 -2.78
CA ALA A 36 13.19 3.89 -1.97
C ALA A 36 14.66 3.69 -2.38
N LYS A 37 15.07 2.45 -2.70
CA LYS A 37 16.41 2.16 -3.24
C LYS A 37 16.62 2.83 -4.60
N PHE A 38 15.62 2.78 -5.49
CA PHE A 38 15.68 3.47 -6.79
C PHE A 38 15.72 5.00 -6.64
N ALA A 39 15.06 5.55 -5.63
CA ALA A 39 15.10 6.98 -5.32
C ALA A 39 16.43 7.44 -4.69
N GLY A 40 17.39 6.54 -4.48
CA GLY A 40 18.68 6.87 -3.86
C GLY A 40 18.55 7.26 -2.38
N ILE A 41 17.59 6.68 -1.67
CA ILE A 41 17.47 6.80 -0.21
C ILE A 41 18.50 5.85 0.45
N GLU A 42 19.21 6.35 1.45
CA GLU A 42 20.19 5.58 2.22
C GLU A 42 19.51 4.81 3.37
N ASP A 43 20.17 3.78 3.91
CA ASP A 43 19.68 2.96 5.04
C ASP A 43 18.26 2.38 4.85
N VAL A 44 17.94 1.97 3.62
CA VAL A 44 16.65 1.39 3.26
C VAL A 44 16.57 -0.06 3.73
N THR A 45 15.64 -0.33 4.65
CA THR A 45 15.35 -1.67 5.18
C THR A 45 13.88 -2.02 4.97
N LEU A 46 13.56 -3.32 4.94
CA LEU A 46 12.17 -3.78 4.86
C LEU A 46 11.35 -3.28 6.06
N GLY A 47 11.92 -3.32 7.28
CA GLY A 47 11.25 -2.84 8.49
C GLY A 47 10.85 -1.37 8.43
N LYS A 48 11.77 -0.48 7.99
CA LYS A 48 11.44 0.94 7.75
C LYS A 48 10.35 1.09 6.69
N SER A 49 10.43 0.31 5.60
CA SER A 49 9.44 0.35 4.53
C SER A 49 8.04 -0.08 5.01
N MET A 50 7.96 -1.12 5.84
CA MET A 50 6.71 -1.56 6.48
C MET A 50 6.11 -0.47 7.37
N ILE A 51 6.93 0.16 8.21
CA ILE A 51 6.49 1.26 9.08
C ILE A 51 5.99 2.43 8.23
N ALA A 52 6.69 2.76 7.15
CA ALA A 52 6.29 3.84 6.25
C ALA A 52 4.97 3.52 5.51
N VAL A 53 4.76 2.27 5.09
CA VAL A 53 3.51 1.85 4.45
C VAL A 53 2.33 1.90 5.42
N VAL A 54 2.49 1.30 6.61
CA VAL A 54 1.42 1.27 7.61
C VAL A 54 1.12 2.67 8.13
N GLY A 55 2.15 3.40 8.55
CA GLY A 55 2.01 4.76 9.06
C GLY A 55 1.50 5.74 8.00
N GLY A 56 2.03 5.65 6.77
CA GLY A 56 1.62 6.48 5.65
C GLY A 56 0.18 6.21 5.24
N GLY A 57 -0.22 4.94 5.14
CA GLY A 57 -1.58 4.53 4.82
C GLY A 57 -2.59 4.96 5.89
N ILE A 58 -2.30 4.75 7.17
CA ILE A 58 -3.18 5.19 8.27
C ILE A 58 -3.33 6.71 8.26
N LEU A 59 -2.22 7.45 8.18
CA LEU A 59 -2.27 8.91 8.22
C LEU A 59 -2.99 9.48 6.99
N ALA A 60 -2.73 8.94 5.80
CA ALA A 60 -3.40 9.32 4.58
C ALA A 60 -4.92 9.03 4.65
N LEU A 61 -5.32 7.91 5.23
CA LEU A 61 -6.73 7.56 5.42
C LEU A 61 -7.42 8.54 6.38
N LEU A 62 -6.80 8.88 7.51
CA LEU A 62 -7.36 9.83 8.48
C LEU A 62 -7.54 11.23 7.88
N ILE A 63 -6.55 11.69 7.12
CA ILE A 63 -6.57 13.01 6.47
C ILE A 63 -7.49 13.03 5.24
N GLY A 64 -7.65 11.89 4.58
CA GLY A 64 -8.50 11.72 3.39
C GLY A 64 -9.97 12.09 3.62
N TRP A 65 -10.45 12.07 4.86
CA TRP A 65 -11.82 12.44 5.23
C TRP A 65 -12.11 13.95 5.13
N ILE A 66 -11.09 14.79 4.96
CA ILE A 66 -11.28 16.24 4.80
C ILE A 66 -11.96 16.51 3.44
N PRO A 67 -13.13 17.16 3.41
CA PRO A 67 -13.83 17.45 2.16
C PRO A 67 -12.99 18.28 1.18
N ALA A 68 -13.17 18.03 -0.12
CA ALA A 68 -12.52 18.69 -1.26
C ALA A 68 -10.99 18.50 -1.40
N ILE A 69 -10.23 18.59 -0.31
CA ILE A 69 -8.75 18.60 -0.34
C ILE A 69 -8.09 17.37 0.32
N GLY A 70 -8.86 16.53 1.01
CA GLY A 70 -8.33 15.39 1.78
C GLY A 70 -7.50 14.42 0.95
N TRP A 71 -7.83 14.21 -0.33
CA TRP A 71 -7.07 13.32 -1.22
C TRP A 71 -5.65 13.85 -1.50
N ILE A 72 -5.49 15.16 -1.71
CA ILE A 72 -4.16 15.78 -1.88
C ILE A 72 -3.39 15.73 -0.57
N LEU A 73 -4.04 16.12 0.53
CA LEU A 73 -3.41 16.13 1.84
C LEU A 73 -3.00 14.73 2.29
N GLY A 74 -3.77 13.70 1.94
CA GLY A 74 -3.46 12.30 2.20
C GLY A 74 -2.19 11.86 1.47
N ILE A 75 -2.02 12.23 0.20
CA ILE A 75 -0.79 11.97 -0.56
C ILE A 75 0.40 12.66 0.10
N ILE A 76 0.28 13.96 0.42
CA ILE A 76 1.35 14.73 1.07
C ILE A 76 1.71 14.12 2.42
N ALA A 77 0.71 13.69 3.19
CA ALA A 77 0.91 13.06 4.49
C ALA A 77 1.63 11.70 4.36
N TYR A 78 1.27 10.89 3.36
CA TYR A 78 1.98 9.65 3.08
C TYR A 78 3.45 9.91 2.76
N ILE A 79 3.72 10.85 1.83
CA ILE A 79 5.09 11.23 1.45
C ILE A 79 5.85 11.77 2.67
N TRP A 80 5.19 12.52 3.55
CA TRP A 80 5.77 13.00 4.79
C TRP A 80 6.15 11.86 5.75
N VAL A 81 5.34 10.80 5.83
CA VAL A 81 5.70 9.62 6.63
C VAL A 81 6.92 8.92 6.04
N ILE A 82 6.98 8.71 4.72
CA ILE A 82 8.17 8.14 4.05
C ILE A 82 9.40 9.01 4.38
N LYS A 83 9.30 10.32 4.20
CA LYS A 83 10.35 11.29 4.54
C LYS A 83 10.84 11.12 5.97
N THR A 84 9.91 10.99 6.92
CA THR A 84 10.20 10.93 8.36
C THR A 84 10.83 9.58 8.75
N VAL A 85 10.30 8.47 8.22
CA VAL A 85 10.78 7.12 8.53
C VAL A 85 12.14 6.84 7.92
N PHE A 86 12.38 7.31 6.69
CA PHE A 86 13.66 7.15 6.01
C PHE A 86 14.66 8.27 6.29
N ASN A 87 14.27 9.31 7.03
CA ASN A 87 15.08 10.51 7.29
C ASN A 87 15.70 11.08 6.00
N THR A 88 14.86 11.35 5.00
CA THR A 88 15.28 11.77 3.66
C THR A 88 14.65 13.10 3.24
N ASP A 89 14.94 13.55 2.01
CA ASP A 89 14.38 14.75 1.41
C ASP A 89 13.00 14.50 0.79
N TRP A 90 12.20 15.56 0.67
CA TRP A 90 10.88 15.51 0.02
C TRP A 90 10.93 14.96 -1.40
N GLY A 91 11.94 15.36 -2.19
CA GLY A 91 12.11 14.89 -3.56
C GLY A 91 12.33 13.38 -3.63
N LYS A 92 13.25 12.83 -2.83
CA LYS A 92 13.52 11.39 -2.78
C LYS A 92 12.32 10.60 -2.25
N ALA A 93 11.64 11.11 -1.22
CA ALA A 93 10.42 10.49 -0.69
C ALA A 93 9.28 10.46 -1.71
N ALA A 94 9.08 11.55 -2.46
CA ALA A 94 8.09 11.61 -3.53
C ALA A 94 8.43 10.66 -4.69
N ILE A 95 9.70 10.58 -5.08
CA ILE A 95 10.16 9.60 -6.09
C ILE A 95 9.93 8.17 -5.60
N ALA A 96 10.26 7.85 -4.34
CA ALA A 96 10.03 6.51 -3.78
C ALA A 96 8.55 6.13 -3.79
N TRP A 97 7.67 7.07 -3.44
CA TRP A 97 6.22 6.89 -3.50
C TRP A 97 5.73 6.67 -4.95
N LEU A 98 6.17 7.51 -5.91
CA LEU A 98 5.84 7.35 -7.33
C LEU A 98 6.33 6.01 -7.89
N MET A 99 7.54 5.59 -7.52
CA MET A 99 8.09 4.30 -7.93
C MET A 99 7.26 3.14 -7.38
N THR A 100 6.69 3.29 -6.18
CA THR A 100 5.80 2.27 -5.60
C THR A 100 4.53 2.13 -6.43
N ILE A 101 3.93 3.22 -6.90
CA ILE A 101 2.77 3.19 -7.81
C ILE A 101 3.12 2.46 -9.11
N VAL A 102 4.26 2.77 -9.73
CA VAL A 102 4.69 2.11 -10.97
C VAL A 102 4.83 0.60 -10.75
N VAL A 103 5.46 0.19 -9.66
CA VAL A 103 5.66 -1.22 -9.34
C VAL A 103 4.33 -1.90 -9.02
N GLU A 104 3.43 -1.25 -8.28
CA GLU A 104 2.10 -1.76 -7.96
C GLU A 104 1.26 -1.98 -9.23
N ILE A 105 1.31 -1.07 -10.19
CA ILE A 105 0.67 -1.24 -11.50
C ILE A 105 1.23 -2.46 -12.24
N ILE A 106 2.56 -2.61 -12.31
CA ILE A 106 3.21 -3.76 -12.97
C ILE A 106 2.77 -5.07 -12.31
N VAL A 107 2.75 -5.10 -10.98
CA VAL A 107 2.38 -6.28 -10.19
C VAL A 107 0.91 -6.61 -10.38
N MET A 108 0.03 -5.61 -10.41
CA MET A 108 -1.38 -5.79 -10.73
C MET A 108 -1.56 -6.44 -12.11
N PHE A 109 -0.86 -5.97 -13.14
CA PHE A 109 -0.86 -6.61 -14.47
C PHE A 109 -0.33 -8.04 -14.44
N ALA A 110 0.77 -8.29 -13.72
CA ALA A 110 1.32 -9.63 -13.56
C ALA A 110 0.30 -10.60 -12.91
N PHE A 111 -0.39 -10.17 -11.85
CA PHE A 111 -1.44 -10.96 -11.21
C PHE A 111 -2.64 -11.20 -12.13
N MET A 112 -3.08 -10.20 -12.88
CA MET A 112 -4.17 -10.37 -13.85
C MET A 112 -3.85 -11.47 -14.89
N VAL A 113 -2.64 -11.44 -15.45
CA VAL A 113 -2.17 -12.46 -16.40
C VAL A 113 -2.09 -13.83 -15.74
N LEU A 114 -1.48 -13.93 -14.55
CA LEU A 114 -1.31 -15.19 -13.82
C LEU A 114 -2.63 -15.84 -13.41
N LEU A 115 -3.62 -15.04 -13.03
CA LEU A 115 -4.94 -15.51 -12.60
C LEU A 115 -5.91 -15.74 -13.76
N GLY A 116 -5.47 -15.53 -15.01
CA GLY A 116 -6.33 -15.69 -16.20
C GLY A 116 -7.50 -14.71 -16.23
N ILE A 117 -7.46 -13.64 -15.42
CA ILE A 117 -8.43 -12.55 -15.47
C ILE A 117 -8.04 -11.75 -16.71
N SER A 118 -8.63 -12.12 -17.84
CA SER A 118 -8.29 -11.53 -19.13
C SER A 118 -8.42 -10.01 -19.05
N VAL A 119 -7.42 -9.31 -19.60
CA VAL A 119 -7.36 -7.85 -19.76
C VAL A 119 -8.59 -7.29 -20.52
N ALA A 120 -9.45 -8.15 -21.07
CA ALA A 120 -10.64 -7.85 -21.86
C ALA A 120 -11.82 -7.19 -21.10
N LEU A 121 -11.69 -6.88 -19.81
CA LEU A 121 -12.74 -6.19 -19.03
C LEU A 121 -12.57 -4.66 -18.96
N PHE A 122 -11.65 -4.09 -19.76
CA PHE A 122 -11.47 -2.64 -19.92
C PHE A 122 -11.48 -2.24 -21.40
#